data_AF-A0A9P5F351-F1
#
_entry.id   AF-A0A9P5F351-F1
#
_cell.length_a   1.000
_cell.length_b   1.000
_cell.length_c   1.000
_cell.angle_alpha   90.00
_cell.angle_beta   90.00
_cell.angle_gamma   90.00
#
_symmetry.space_group_name_H-M   'P 1'
#
loop_
_entity.id
_entity.type
_entity.pdbx_description
1 polymer ?
#
loop_
_entity_poly.entity_id
_entity_poly.type
_entity_poly.pdbx_seq_one_letter_code
_entity_poly.pdbx_strand_id
1 'polypeptide(L)'
;MNNKHDIDVANSGNMPPGMAPMSDTRTQSIEDSMKRSKEFRDLFPDVDFGGGVIEPTVNLTFDLKEKVDEENRKRHEGLMAEMFEHVAEPAQAEHFFWKARECLEAFPEVLLQFDKIYLNGRPVSVMIGQLNEAFSLQKANMAESSKISQA
;
A
#
# COMPACT_ATOMS: atom_id res chain seq x y z
N MET A 1 32.54 -40.99 10.95
CA MET A 1 32.89 -39.86 10.06
C MET A 1 31.61 -39.09 9.81
N ASN A 2 31.59 -37.86 10.31
CA ASN A 2 30.46 -36.93 10.31
C ASN A 2 30.30 -36.28 8.92
N ASN A 3 29.07 -35.92 8.55
CA ASN A 3 28.68 -34.51 8.49
C ASN A 3 27.20 -34.34 8.14
N LYS A 4 26.44 -33.92 9.16
CA LYS A 4 25.18 -33.19 9.08
C LYS A 4 25.49 -31.78 8.54
N HIS A 5 24.72 -31.30 7.58
CA HIS A 5 24.59 -29.86 7.34
C HIS A 5 23.21 -29.43 7.82
N ASP A 6 23.19 -29.00 9.08
CA ASP A 6 22.16 -28.13 9.63
C ASP A 6 22.27 -26.77 8.90
N ILE A 7 21.17 -26.34 8.26
CA ILE A 7 21.01 -24.95 7.84
C ILE A 7 20.38 -24.23 9.03
N ASP A 8 21.19 -23.40 9.67
CA ASP A 8 20.81 -22.41 10.67
C ASP A 8 19.71 -21.49 10.13
N VAL A 9 18.48 -21.67 10.63
CA VAL A 9 17.45 -20.63 10.61
C VAL A 9 17.75 -19.71 11.80
N ALA A 10 18.57 -18.70 11.54
CA ALA A 10 18.93 -17.72 12.55
C ALA A 10 17.72 -16.83 12.90
N ASN A 11 17.40 -16.84 14.20
CA ASN A 11 16.77 -15.79 15.01
C ASN A 11 15.38 -15.28 14.61
N SER A 12 14.37 -16.07 14.99
CA SER A 12 13.09 -15.55 15.48
C SER A 12 13.34 -14.82 16.81
N GLY A 13 13.41 -13.49 16.76
CA GLY A 13 13.56 -12.65 17.94
C GLY A 13 12.38 -12.82 18.89
N ASN A 14 12.69 -13.05 20.17
CA ASN A 14 11.77 -13.16 21.29
C ASN A 14 10.59 -12.17 21.22
N MET A 15 9.40 -12.65 20.85
CA MET A 15 8.15 -11.92 21.05
C MET A 15 7.53 -12.29 22.41
N PRO A 16 6.90 -11.33 23.12
CA PRO A 16 6.22 -11.62 24.37
C PRO A 16 5.08 -12.63 24.17
N PRO A 17 4.77 -13.46 25.19
CA PRO A 17 3.74 -14.49 25.07
C PRO A 17 2.38 -13.83 24.84
N GLY A 18 1.76 -14.07 23.67
CA GLY A 18 0.41 -13.60 23.34
C GLY A 18 0.28 -12.75 22.06
N MET A 19 1.38 -12.41 21.39
CA MET A 19 1.33 -11.77 20.06
C MET A 19 1.50 -12.83 18.96
N ALA A 20 0.59 -12.85 18.00
CA ALA A 20 0.71 -13.69 16.80
C ALA A 20 2.00 -13.32 16.04
N PRO A 21 2.64 -14.27 15.34
CA PRO A 21 3.71 -13.98 14.40
C PRO A 21 3.37 -12.79 13.49
N MET A 22 4.33 -11.89 13.25
CA MET A 22 4.09 -10.75 12.33
C MET A 22 3.73 -11.23 10.90
N SER A 23 4.20 -12.41 10.50
CA SER A 23 3.78 -13.10 9.27
C SER A 23 2.29 -13.45 9.26
N ASP A 24 1.78 -13.92 10.40
CA ASP A 24 0.38 -14.30 10.56
C ASP A 24 -0.50 -13.04 10.56
N THR A 25 0.04 -11.92 11.04
CA THR A 25 -0.65 -10.62 11.00
C THR A 25 -0.66 -10.00 9.60
N ARG A 26 0.44 -10.13 8.83
CA ARG A 26 0.49 -9.72 7.41
C ARG A 26 -0.51 -10.52 6.59
N THR A 27 -0.48 -11.84 6.70
CA THR A 27 -1.38 -12.76 5.97
C THR A 27 -2.85 -12.44 6.29
N GLN A 28 -3.19 -12.30 7.57
CA GLN A 28 -4.55 -11.92 7.97
C GLN A 28 -4.95 -10.54 7.42
N SER A 29 -4.03 -9.57 7.41
CA SER A 29 -4.31 -8.23 6.87
C SER A 29 -4.57 -8.24 5.37
N ILE A 30 -3.88 -9.11 4.61
CA ILE A 30 -4.14 -9.35 3.19
C ILE A 30 -5.53 -9.97 3.01
N GLU A 31 -5.84 -11.04 3.73
CA GLU A 31 -7.15 -11.72 3.66
C GLU A 31 -8.31 -10.77 4.02
N ASP A 32 -8.16 -10.00 5.08
CA ASP A 32 -9.17 -9.02 5.51
C ASP A 32 -9.36 -7.93 4.46
N SER A 33 -8.28 -7.45 3.84
CA SER A 33 -8.33 -6.47 2.77
C SER A 33 -8.99 -7.05 1.51
N MET A 34 -8.71 -8.32 1.19
CA MET A 34 -9.40 -9.07 0.15
C MET A 34 -10.89 -9.26 0.44
N LYS A 35 -11.28 -9.42 1.70
CA LYS A 35 -12.71 -9.51 2.05
C LYS A 35 -13.41 -8.15 1.93
N ARG A 36 -12.81 -7.10 2.47
CA ARG A 36 -13.40 -5.74 2.50
C ARG A 36 -13.55 -5.11 1.13
N SER A 37 -12.63 -5.38 0.21
CA SER A 37 -12.63 -4.76 -1.12
C SER A 37 -13.40 -5.54 -2.19
N LYS A 38 -14.09 -6.64 -1.84
CA LYS A 38 -14.75 -7.54 -2.81
C LYS A 38 -15.63 -6.79 -3.81
N GLU A 39 -16.58 -5.99 -3.34
CA GLU A 39 -17.53 -5.28 -4.20
C GLU A 39 -16.84 -4.33 -5.17
N PHE A 40 -15.79 -3.63 -4.73
CA PHE A 40 -15.00 -2.76 -5.59
C PHE A 40 -14.23 -3.55 -6.63
N ARG A 41 -13.61 -4.68 -6.25
CA ARG A 41 -12.88 -5.54 -7.19
C ARG A 41 -13.77 -6.15 -8.26
N ASP A 42 -15.00 -6.52 -7.90
CA ASP A 42 -15.96 -7.10 -8.82
C ASP A 42 -16.30 -6.11 -9.98
N LEU A 43 -16.05 -4.80 -9.80
CA LEU A 43 -16.19 -3.76 -10.84
C LEU A 43 -15.01 -3.73 -11.84
N PHE A 44 -13.86 -4.31 -11.49
CA PHE A 44 -12.64 -4.26 -12.30
C PHE A 44 -12.01 -5.67 -12.41
N PRO A 45 -12.69 -6.63 -13.08
CA PRO A 45 -12.27 -8.04 -13.10
C PRO A 45 -10.92 -8.28 -13.80
N ASP A 46 -10.47 -7.34 -14.64
CA ASP A 46 -9.20 -7.43 -15.37
C ASP A 46 -7.98 -7.00 -14.52
N VAL A 47 -8.20 -6.51 -13.30
CA VAL A 47 -7.13 -6.05 -12.40
C VAL A 47 -6.76 -7.16 -11.42
N ASP A 48 -5.48 -7.54 -11.38
CA ASP A 48 -4.94 -8.39 -10.30
C ASP A 48 -4.83 -7.58 -9.00
N PHE A 49 -5.92 -7.48 -8.27
CA PHE A 49 -5.94 -6.84 -6.96
C PHE A 49 -5.21 -7.64 -5.89
N GLY A 50 -5.09 -8.97 -6.02
CA GLY A 50 -4.48 -9.80 -5.01
C GLY A 50 -2.98 -9.56 -4.96
N GLY A 51 -2.28 -10.07 -5.97
CA GLY A 51 -0.82 -9.98 -6.08
C GLY A 51 -0.33 -8.63 -6.60
N GLY A 52 -1.15 -7.92 -7.36
CA GLY A 52 -0.77 -6.65 -8.00
C GLY A 52 -1.06 -5.40 -7.18
N VAL A 53 -1.94 -5.45 -6.18
CA VAL A 53 -2.37 -4.26 -5.43
C VAL A 53 -2.35 -4.48 -3.91
N ILE A 54 -3.15 -5.40 -3.40
CA ILE A 54 -3.41 -5.57 -1.96
C ILE A 54 -2.17 -6.11 -1.26
N GLU A 55 -1.61 -7.23 -1.72
CA GLU A 55 -0.43 -7.81 -1.09
C GLU A 55 0.77 -6.83 -1.08
N PRO A 56 1.16 -6.19 -2.20
CA PRO A 56 2.21 -5.17 -2.19
C PRO A 56 1.94 -4.01 -1.23
N THR A 57 0.70 -3.50 -1.20
CA THR A 57 0.34 -2.34 -0.36
C THR A 57 0.36 -2.69 1.13
N VAL A 58 -0.15 -3.87 1.50
CA VAL A 58 -0.08 -4.36 2.88
C VAL A 58 1.37 -4.58 3.29
N ASN A 59 2.17 -5.24 2.45
CA ASN A 59 3.59 -5.46 2.74
C ASN A 59 4.34 -4.14 2.95
N LEU A 60 4.13 -3.15 2.08
CA LEU A 60 4.70 -1.81 2.25
C LEU A 60 4.28 -1.16 3.58
N THR A 61 3.01 -1.30 3.98
CA THR A 61 2.51 -0.74 5.24
C THR A 61 3.20 -1.34 6.46
N PHE A 62 3.48 -2.65 6.45
CA PHE A 62 4.24 -3.29 7.53
C PHE A 62 5.71 -2.90 7.49
N ASP A 63 6.33 -2.91 6.31
CA ASP A 63 7.73 -2.55 6.15
C ASP A 63 8.01 -1.09 6.53
N LEU A 64 7.08 -0.18 6.27
CA LEU A 64 7.12 1.20 6.77
C LEU A 64 7.17 1.25 8.31
N LYS A 65 6.40 0.40 9.00
CA LYS A 65 6.36 0.36 10.47
C LYS A 65 7.58 -0.31 11.08
N GLU A 66 8.13 -1.31 10.41
CA GLU A 66 9.24 -2.13 10.90
C GLU A 66 10.61 -1.51 10.61
N LYS A 67 10.76 -0.84 9.45
CA LYS A 67 12.06 -0.45 8.90
C LYS A 67 12.30 1.05 8.86
N VAL A 68 11.26 1.87 8.88
CA VAL A 68 11.37 3.35 8.83
C VAL A 68 11.20 3.91 10.23
N ASP A 69 12.03 4.89 10.60
CA ASP A 69 11.88 5.59 11.87
C ASP A 69 10.55 6.34 11.95
N GLU A 70 10.08 6.59 13.18
CA GLU A 70 8.75 7.16 13.39
C GLU A 70 8.58 8.56 12.79
N GLU A 71 9.63 9.37 12.77
CA GLU A 71 9.58 10.73 12.22
C GLU A 71 9.38 10.68 10.69
N ASN A 72 10.24 9.94 10.00
CA ASN A 72 10.15 9.78 8.55
C ASN A 72 8.87 9.05 8.13
N ARG A 73 8.43 8.03 8.89
CA ARG A 73 7.18 7.32 8.63
C ARG A 73 5.97 8.25 8.72
N LYS A 74 5.83 9.01 9.82
CA LYS A 74 4.69 9.93 9.99
C LYS A 74 4.68 11.01 8.92
N ARG A 75 5.86 11.53 8.57
CA ARG A 75 5.99 12.52 7.50
C ARG A 75 5.59 11.95 6.15
N HIS A 76 6.06 10.74 5.82
CA HIS A 76 5.66 10.02 4.61
C HIS A 76 4.14 9.80 4.56
N GLU A 77 3.55 9.25 5.62
CA GLU A 77 2.11 8.98 5.73
C GLU A 77 1.27 10.27 5.56
N GLY A 78 1.68 11.36 6.20
CA GLY A 78 1.03 12.66 6.06
C GLY A 78 1.09 13.21 4.64
N LEU A 79 2.27 13.15 3.99
CA LEU A 79 2.43 13.61 2.61
C LEU A 79 1.65 12.73 1.61
N MET A 80 1.55 11.44 1.85
CA MET A 80 0.70 10.56 1.04
C MET A 80 -0.78 10.90 1.20
N ALA A 81 -1.24 11.22 2.42
CA ALA A 81 -2.60 11.67 2.64
C ALA A 81 -2.92 12.96 1.86
N GLU A 82 -2.03 13.95 1.94
CA GLU A 82 -2.12 15.20 1.17
C GLU A 82 -2.16 14.94 -0.35
N MET A 83 -1.35 14.01 -0.85
CA MET A 83 -1.36 13.61 -2.26
C MET A 83 -2.74 13.07 -2.69
N PHE A 84 -3.35 12.19 -1.87
CA PHE A 84 -4.66 11.62 -2.18
C PHE A 84 -5.79 12.66 -2.07
N GLU A 85 -5.72 13.60 -1.11
CA GLU A 85 -6.69 14.68 -0.97
C GLU A 85 -6.65 15.64 -2.17
N HIS A 86 -5.45 15.91 -2.70
CA HIS A 86 -5.22 16.82 -3.82
C HIS A 86 -5.08 16.13 -5.18
N VAL A 87 -5.52 14.87 -5.33
CA VAL A 87 -5.36 14.12 -6.59
C VAL A 87 -6.03 14.80 -7.81
N ALA A 88 -7.04 15.64 -7.57
CA ALA A 88 -7.71 16.45 -8.61
C ALA A 88 -6.88 17.65 -9.09
N GLU A 89 -5.76 17.94 -8.42
CA GLU A 89 -4.80 19.00 -8.73
C GLU A 89 -3.43 18.37 -9.05
N PRO A 90 -3.18 17.91 -10.29
CA PRO A 90 -2.08 16.99 -10.58
C PRO A 90 -0.69 17.50 -10.17
N ALA A 91 -0.42 18.79 -10.37
CA ALA A 91 0.87 19.38 -9.98
C ALA A 91 1.07 19.38 -8.46
N GLN A 92 0.01 19.62 -7.69
CA GLN A 92 0.04 19.63 -6.23
C GLN A 92 0.19 18.21 -5.68
N ALA A 93 -0.58 17.26 -6.21
CA ALA A 93 -0.44 15.84 -5.87
C ALA A 93 0.95 15.30 -6.21
N GLU A 94 1.51 15.66 -7.36
CA GLU A 94 2.86 15.24 -7.77
C GLU A 94 3.93 15.79 -6.82
N HIS A 95 3.81 17.05 -6.41
CA HIS A 95 4.69 17.64 -5.42
C HIS A 95 4.66 16.89 -4.08
N PHE A 96 3.47 16.55 -3.58
CA PHE A 96 3.34 15.77 -2.35
C PHE A 96 3.89 14.35 -2.50
N PHE A 97 3.67 13.70 -3.65
CA PHE A 97 4.21 12.38 -3.96
C PHE A 97 5.75 12.38 -3.88
N TRP A 98 6.41 13.33 -4.53
CA TRP A 98 7.87 13.40 -4.53
C TRP A 98 8.42 13.64 -3.12
N LYS A 99 7.79 14.52 -2.33
CA LYS A 99 8.18 14.73 -0.93
C LYS A 99 7.96 13.50 -0.05
N ALA A 100 6.88 12.74 -0.28
CA ALA A 100 6.63 11.49 0.43
C ALA A 100 7.73 10.47 0.11
N ARG A 101 8.16 10.41 -1.15
CA ARG A 101 9.26 9.56 -1.60
C ARG A 101 10.60 9.96 -0.98
N GLU A 102 10.91 11.25 -0.87
CA GLU A 102 12.13 11.77 -0.24
C GLU A 102 12.31 11.26 1.20
N CYS A 103 11.20 11.10 1.94
CA CYS A 103 11.22 10.57 3.31
C CYS A 103 11.74 9.12 3.40
N LEU A 104 11.75 8.40 2.29
CA LEU A 104 12.18 7.01 2.20
C LEU A 104 13.61 6.85 1.64
N GLU A 105 14.31 7.92 1.28
CA GLU A 105 15.64 7.85 0.65
C GLU A 105 16.70 7.16 1.50
N ALA A 106 16.61 7.28 2.83
CA ALA A 106 17.47 6.56 3.76
C ALA A 106 17.10 5.07 3.95
N PHE A 107 16.00 4.61 3.34
CA PHE A 107 15.39 3.30 3.50
C PHE A 107 15.23 2.58 2.14
N PRO A 108 16.33 2.18 1.48
CA PRO A 108 16.33 1.79 0.07
C PRO A 108 15.41 0.59 -0.25
N GLU A 109 15.27 -0.38 0.65
CA GLU A 109 14.36 -1.51 0.44
C GLU A 109 12.89 -1.09 0.42
N VAL A 110 12.51 -0.16 1.30
CA VAL A 110 11.14 0.35 1.40
C VAL A 110 10.86 1.30 0.24
N LEU A 111 11.83 2.15 -0.12
CA LEU A 111 11.76 3.02 -1.28
C LEU A 111 11.57 2.23 -2.57
N LEU A 112 12.29 1.12 -2.76
CA LEU A 112 12.15 0.27 -3.93
C LEU A 112 10.73 -0.33 -4.03
N GLN A 113 10.16 -0.77 -2.91
CA GLN A 113 8.78 -1.26 -2.87
C GLN A 113 7.78 -0.16 -3.21
N PHE A 114 7.95 1.03 -2.62
CA PHE A 114 7.13 2.21 -2.91
C PHE A 114 7.16 2.56 -4.39
N ASP A 115 8.35 2.67 -4.99
CA ASP A 115 8.52 2.98 -6.41
C ASP A 115 7.90 1.90 -7.30
N LYS A 116 8.05 0.62 -6.94
CA LYS A 116 7.44 -0.47 -7.69
C LYS A 116 5.91 -0.42 -7.67
N ILE A 117 5.32 -0.05 -6.54
CA ILE A 117 3.85 0.04 -6.37
C ILE A 117 3.29 1.23 -7.15
N TYR A 118 3.86 2.42 -6.97
CA TYR A 118 3.27 3.66 -7.50
C TYR A 118 3.78 4.03 -8.89
N LEU A 119 5.07 3.86 -9.18
CA LEU A 119 5.64 4.21 -10.48
C LEU A 119 5.49 3.06 -11.45
N ASN A 120 5.93 1.87 -11.05
CA ASN A 120 5.93 0.66 -11.89
C ASN A 120 6.46 0.92 -13.32
N GLY A 121 7.54 1.71 -13.43
CA GLY A 121 8.14 2.12 -14.70
C GLY A 121 7.39 3.20 -15.49
N ARG A 122 6.32 3.78 -14.95
CA ARG A 122 5.51 4.83 -15.58
C ARG A 122 5.76 6.21 -14.94
N PRO A 123 5.49 7.32 -15.64
CA PRO A 123 5.54 8.66 -15.06
C PRO A 123 4.53 8.85 -13.92
N VAL A 124 4.89 9.66 -12.92
CA VAL A 124 4.01 10.01 -11.79
C VAL A 124 2.70 10.65 -12.26
N SER A 125 2.76 11.51 -13.28
CA SER A 125 1.58 12.14 -13.87
C SER A 125 0.54 11.14 -14.40
N VAL A 126 1.00 10.00 -14.93
CA VAL A 126 0.10 8.92 -15.38
C VAL A 126 -0.58 8.27 -14.19
N MET A 127 0.17 7.94 -13.13
CA MET A 127 -0.38 7.35 -11.91
C MET A 127 -1.40 8.29 -11.24
N ILE A 128 -1.10 9.59 -11.12
CA ILE A 128 -2.01 10.57 -10.53
C ILE A 128 -3.28 10.73 -11.38
N GLY A 129 -3.14 10.78 -12.71
CA GLY A 129 -4.29 10.80 -13.61
C GLY A 129 -5.22 9.60 -13.41
N GLN A 130 -4.65 8.40 -13.31
CA GLN A 130 -5.41 7.17 -13.06
C GLN A 130 -6.13 7.19 -11.70
N LEU A 131 -5.47 7.69 -10.64
CA LEU A 131 -6.11 7.84 -9.33
C LEU A 131 -7.26 8.85 -9.34
N ASN A 132 -7.09 9.98 -10.04
CA ASN A 132 -8.14 10.99 -10.15
C ASN A 132 -9.37 10.45 -10.91
N GLU A 133 -9.15 9.70 -11.99
CA GLU A 133 -10.22 9.02 -12.72
C GLU A 133 -10.94 8.00 -11.84
N ALA A 134 -10.19 7.14 -11.13
CA ALA A 134 -10.75 6.13 -10.23
C ALA A 134 -11.60 6.76 -9.10
N PHE A 135 -11.11 7.82 -8.46
CA PHE A 135 -11.87 8.51 -7.40
C PHE A 135 -13.10 9.24 -7.94
N SER A 136 -13.02 9.79 -9.15
CA SER A 136 -14.16 10.42 -9.82
C SER A 136 -15.24 9.39 -10.16
N LEU A 137 -14.85 8.22 -10.69
CA LEU A 137 -15.75 7.11 -10.97
C LEU A 137 -16.41 6.56 -9.70
N GLN A 138 -15.63 6.40 -8.62
CA GLN A 138 -16.16 5.97 -7.33
C GLN A 138 -17.20 6.96 -6.80
N LYS A 139 -16.91 8.27 -6.83
CA LYS A 139 -17.87 9.32 -6.42
C LYS A 139 -19.15 9.29 -7.25
N ALA A 140 -19.02 9.12 -8.58
CA ALA A 140 -20.17 9.03 -9.48
C ALA A 140 -21.06 7.82 -9.15
N ASN A 141 -20.47 6.64 -8.99
CA ASN A 141 -21.19 5.41 -8.67
C ASN A 141 -21.90 5.47 -7.31
N MET A 142 -21.27 6.09 -6.30
CA MET A 142 -21.91 6.31 -4.99
C MET A 142 -23.10 7.28 -5.08
N ALA A 143 -22.97 8.33 -5.90
CA ALA A 143 -24.05 9.29 -6.11
C ALA A 143 -25.24 8.69 -6.88
N GLU A 144 -24.99 7.79 -7.84
CA GLU A 144 -26.06 7.07 -8.56
C GLU A 144 -26.76 6.03 -7.68
N SER A 145 -26.01 5.25 -6.91
CA SER A 145 -26.60 4.30 -5.96
C SER A 145 -27.47 5.00 -4.91
N SER A 146 -27.10 6.21 -4.47
CA SER A 146 -27.89 6.99 -3.51
C SER A 146 -29.17 7.58 -4.12
N LYS A 147 -29.24 7.76 -5.44
CA LYS A 147 -30.45 8.24 -6.15
C LYS A 147 -31.46 7.11 -6.39
N ILE A 148 -30.98 5.89 -6.64
CA ILE A 148 -31.83 4.72 -6.89
C ILE A 148 -32.49 4.23 -5.59
N SER A 149 -31.85 4.39 -4.42
CA SER A 149 -32.46 4.06 -3.11
C SER A 149 -33.46 5.09 -2.59
N GLN A 150 -33.68 6.20 -3.30
CA GLN A 150 -34.65 7.26 -2.94
C GLN A 150 -35.86 7.33 -3.88
N ALA A 151 -35.97 6.41 -4.85
CA ALA A 151 -37.11 6.26 -5.76
C ALA A 151 -37.95 5.04 -5.37
#